data_AF-A0A516QPW6-F1
#
_entry.id   AF-A0A516QPW6-F1
#
_cell.length_a   1.000
_cell.length_b   1.000
_cell.length_c   1.000
_cell.angle_alpha   90.00
_cell.angle_beta   90.00
_cell.angle_gamma   90.00
#
_symmetry.space_group_name_H-M   'P 1'
#
loop_
_entity.id
_entity.type
_entity.pdbx_description
1 polymer ?
#
loop_
_entity_poly.entity_id
_entity_poly.type
_entity_poly.pdbx_seq_one_letter_code
_entity_poly.pdbx_strand_id
1 'polypeptide(L)'
;MKKVFVCVSIFFCCFLYNVKEGFAASPMTPSFEVKLLLKPEQVLGPNKEMKQDVLEHFQTGTNYERIQVQFLDTANKDLSNGGWFARIRKKEFSKDFELTYKKRYPIQNGVIQDALVVAKKDGFDSKTDNYEAEIDWGFEKKTLSISNKKSYSAKGYGVLDLPNERDAQNMVVEKLPGKMNKWLYTNWGEEMLRDSRIYGPVLMKRYTGEFENSKTNIEVWPLSNTGKIEEDFVIEVSFKTNEESIAKEKRELLMKSLEQKGWLLPKDSLKTELIFQ
;
A
#
# COMPACT_ATOMS: atom_id res chain seq x y z
N MET A 1 -10.74 30.79 87.21
CA MET A 1 -9.60 30.58 86.29
C MET A 1 -10.16 30.22 84.92
N LYS A 2 -9.84 31.03 83.90
CA LYS A 2 -10.47 31.02 82.56
C LYS A 2 -9.91 29.87 81.71
N LYS A 3 -10.82 29.14 81.04
CA LYS A 3 -10.50 28.13 80.02
C LYS A 3 -10.14 28.82 78.71
N VAL A 4 -9.01 28.45 78.10
CA VAL A 4 -8.63 28.90 76.74
C VAL A 4 -8.67 27.67 75.83
N PHE A 5 -9.55 27.72 74.84
CA PHE A 5 -9.60 26.79 73.72
C PHE A 5 -8.58 27.24 72.67
N VAL A 6 -7.69 26.33 72.26
CA VAL A 6 -6.78 26.53 71.14
C VAL A 6 -7.38 25.81 69.93
N CYS A 7 -7.85 26.55 68.93
CA CYS A 7 -8.23 26.01 67.63
C CYS A 7 -6.99 25.91 66.73
N VAL A 8 -6.81 24.72 66.16
CA VAL A 8 -5.80 24.38 65.15
C VAL A 8 -6.30 24.82 63.77
N SER A 9 -5.46 25.52 63.01
CA SER A 9 -5.69 25.80 61.59
C SER A 9 -4.67 25.03 60.76
N ILE A 10 -5.12 23.96 60.08
CA ILE A 10 -4.35 23.24 59.06
C ILE A 10 -4.56 23.96 57.73
N PHE A 11 -3.49 24.54 57.18
CA PHE A 11 -3.49 25.14 55.85
C PHE A 11 -3.38 24.02 54.81
N PHE A 12 -4.48 23.72 54.11
CA PHE A 12 -4.49 22.76 53.01
C PHE A 12 -4.10 23.48 51.71
N CYS A 13 -2.85 23.31 51.28
CA CYS A 13 -2.35 23.89 50.04
C CYS A 13 -2.74 22.97 48.86
N CYS A 14 -3.84 23.30 48.18
CA CYS A 14 -4.23 22.61 46.94
C CYS A 14 -3.26 22.98 45.80
N PHE A 15 -2.32 22.10 45.48
CA PHE A 15 -1.62 22.14 44.20
C PHE A 15 -2.60 21.74 43.08
N LEU A 16 -3.10 22.73 42.34
CA LEU A 16 -3.82 22.50 41.08
C LEU A 16 -2.81 22.05 40.02
N TYR A 17 -2.64 20.74 39.90
CA TYR A 17 -2.01 20.16 38.70
C TYR A 17 -2.96 20.41 37.53
N ASN A 18 -2.59 21.34 36.64
CA ASN A 18 -3.19 21.45 35.32
C ASN A 18 -2.76 20.21 34.52
N VAL A 19 -3.55 19.14 34.61
CA VAL A 19 -3.48 18.04 33.64
C VAL A 19 -3.94 18.63 32.31
N LYS A 20 -2.98 18.91 31.41
CA LYS A 20 -3.32 19.07 30.00
C LYS A 20 -3.87 17.73 29.53
N GLU A 21 -5.19 17.58 29.52
CA GLU A 21 -5.85 16.52 28.76
C GLU A 21 -5.50 16.75 27.29
N GLY A 22 -4.42 16.12 26.83
CA GLY A 22 -4.15 16.03 25.42
C GLY A 22 -5.26 15.20 24.80
N PHE A 23 -6.12 15.81 23.98
CA PHE A 23 -7.10 15.07 23.19
C PHE A 23 -6.37 13.93 22.45
N ALA A 24 -6.77 12.69 22.75
CA ALA A 24 -6.25 11.51 22.10
C ALA A 24 -6.46 11.67 20.59
N ALA A 25 -5.40 11.47 19.80
CA ALA A 25 -5.48 11.70 18.36
C ALA A 25 -6.56 10.79 17.73
N SER A 26 -7.27 11.27 16.71
CA SER A 26 -8.26 10.45 16.01
C SER A 26 -7.56 9.40 15.13
N PRO A 27 -8.23 8.33 14.70
CA PRO A 27 -7.70 7.47 13.64
C PRO A 27 -7.43 8.25 12.34
N MET A 28 -6.59 7.72 11.46
CA MET A 28 -6.35 8.31 10.14
C MET A 28 -7.62 8.25 9.27
N THR A 29 -7.78 9.20 8.36
CA THR A 29 -8.82 9.17 7.33
C THR A 29 -8.25 8.54 6.07
N PRO A 30 -8.73 7.36 5.63
CA PRO A 30 -8.20 6.70 4.46
C PRO A 30 -8.82 7.21 3.15
N SER A 31 -8.03 7.16 2.08
CA SER A 31 -8.55 7.12 0.71
C SER A 31 -8.95 5.69 0.33
N PHE A 32 -9.48 5.48 -0.87
CA PHE A 32 -9.92 4.18 -1.37
C PHE A 32 -9.30 3.91 -2.73
N GLU A 33 -8.71 2.73 -2.91
CA GLU A 33 -8.28 2.21 -4.21
C GLU A 33 -9.02 0.90 -4.49
N VAL A 34 -9.90 0.93 -5.49
CA VAL A 34 -10.60 -0.26 -5.97
C VAL A 34 -9.71 -0.99 -6.96
N LYS A 35 -9.58 -2.31 -6.80
CA LYS A 35 -8.69 -3.18 -7.58
C LYS A 35 -9.43 -4.44 -7.97
N LEU A 36 -9.64 -4.66 -9.26
CA LEU A 36 -10.28 -5.87 -9.76
C LEU A 36 -9.37 -6.56 -10.75
N LEU A 37 -9.36 -7.89 -10.71
CA LEU A 37 -8.55 -8.70 -11.60
C LEU A 37 -9.30 -8.99 -12.89
N LEU A 38 -8.55 -8.96 -13.99
CA LEU A 38 -9.02 -9.35 -15.31
C LEU A 38 -8.49 -10.74 -15.65
N LYS A 39 -9.30 -11.53 -16.36
CA LYS A 39 -8.93 -12.82 -16.93
C LYS A 39 -7.92 -12.63 -18.05
N PRO A 40 -6.64 -13.01 -17.88
CA PRO A 40 -5.60 -12.72 -18.86
C PRO A 40 -5.91 -13.27 -20.26
N GLU A 41 -6.46 -14.48 -20.34
CA GLU A 41 -6.86 -15.15 -21.57
C GLU A 41 -8.00 -14.44 -22.31
N GLN A 42 -8.77 -13.60 -21.60
CA GLN A 42 -9.87 -12.81 -22.18
C GLN A 42 -9.43 -11.42 -22.62
N VAL A 43 -8.42 -10.83 -21.97
CA VAL A 43 -8.05 -9.42 -22.19
C VAL A 43 -6.71 -9.22 -22.89
N LEU A 44 -5.88 -10.25 -22.98
CA LEU A 44 -4.66 -10.26 -23.80
C LEU A 44 -4.94 -10.86 -25.18
N GLY A 45 -4.38 -10.22 -26.20
CA GLY A 45 -4.38 -10.67 -27.58
C GLY A 45 -3.04 -11.34 -27.98
N PRO A 46 -2.77 -11.41 -29.29
CA PRO A 46 -1.49 -11.87 -29.81
C PRO A 46 -0.32 -11.12 -29.18
N ASN A 47 0.83 -11.79 -29.06
CA ASN A 47 2.06 -11.25 -28.45
C ASN A 47 1.90 -10.82 -26.97
N LYS A 48 0.83 -11.26 -26.28
CA LYS A 48 0.58 -10.94 -24.87
C LYS A 48 0.38 -9.42 -24.63
N GLU A 49 -0.10 -8.71 -25.65
CA GLU A 49 -0.51 -7.30 -25.57
C GLU A 49 -1.99 -7.17 -25.25
N MET A 50 -2.41 -6.05 -24.66
CA MET A 50 -3.83 -5.78 -24.37
C MET A 50 -4.65 -5.75 -25.66
N LYS A 51 -5.84 -6.37 -25.63
CA LYS A 51 -6.78 -6.29 -26.77
C LYS A 51 -7.33 -4.87 -26.93
N GLN A 52 -7.59 -4.50 -28.17
CA GLN A 52 -8.06 -3.17 -28.56
C GLN A 52 -9.41 -2.80 -27.90
N ASP A 53 -10.35 -3.74 -27.80
CA ASP A 53 -11.65 -3.54 -27.16
C ASP A 53 -11.53 -3.20 -25.66
N VAL A 54 -10.51 -3.74 -24.99
CA VAL A 54 -10.19 -3.40 -23.60
C VAL A 54 -9.62 -1.99 -23.50
N LEU A 55 -8.69 -1.62 -24.38
CA LEU A 55 -8.08 -0.29 -24.42
C LEU A 55 -9.13 0.80 -24.70
N GLU A 56 -10.06 0.54 -25.61
CA GLU A 56 -11.16 1.45 -25.95
C GLU A 56 -12.14 1.59 -24.79
N HIS A 57 -12.49 0.49 -24.13
CA HIS A 57 -13.41 0.50 -22.99
C HIS A 57 -12.91 1.38 -21.84
N PHE A 58 -11.60 1.33 -21.58
CA PHE A 58 -10.93 2.11 -20.54
C PHE A 58 -10.26 3.38 -21.06
N GLN A 59 -10.48 3.75 -22.32
CA GLN A 59 -9.96 4.96 -22.95
C GLN A 59 -8.45 5.19 -22.72
N THR A 60 -7.65 4.11 -22.69
CA THR A 60 -6.22 4.21 -22.33
C THR A 60 -5.33 4.61 -23.49
N GLY A 61 -5.84 4.50 -24.72
CA GLY A 61 -5.01 4.47 -25.92
C GLY A 61 -4.07 3.25 -25.92
N THR A 62 -3.08 3.27 -26.81
CA THR A 62 -2.11 2.17 -27.00
C THR A 62 -0.79 2.37 -26.24
N ASN A 63 -0.54 3.57 -25.73
CA ASN A 63 0.66 3.88 -24.98
C ASN A 63 0.58 3.32 -23.55
N TYR A 64 1.70 2.81 -23.05
CA TYR A 64 1.84 2.37 -21.68
C TYR A 64 3.16 2.85 -21.10
N GLU A 65 3.19 3.01 -19.78
CA GLU A 65 4.41 3.22 -19.02
C GLU A 65 4.98 1.85 -18.60
N ARG A 66 6.28 1.66 -18.79
CA ARG A 66 6.99 0.51 -18.22
C ARG A 66 7.49 0.83 -16.82
N ILE A 67 7.36 -0.15 -15.91
CA ILE A 67 7.80 0.01 -14.52
C ILE A 67 8.53 -1.26 -14.09
N GLN A 68 9.80 -1.11 -13.71
CA GLN A 68 10.57 -2.15 -13.06
C GLN A 68 10.28 -2.12 -11.56
N VAL A 69 9.98 -3.26 -10.96
CA VAL A 69 9.59 -3.40 -9.55
C VAL A 69 10.39 -4.50 -8.88
N GLN A 70 10.96 -4.21 -7.71
CA GLN A 70 11.51 -5.24 -6.81
C GLN A 70 11.13 -4.97 -5.37
N PHE A 71 11.10 -6.03 -4.59
CA PHE A 71 10.83 -5.99 -3.15
C PHE A 71 12.01 -6.53 -2.38
N LEU A 72 12.08 -6.16 -1.10
CA LEU A 72 13.08 -6.65 -0.17
C LEU A 72 12.37 -7.25 1.03
N ASP A 73 12.74 -8.49 1.37
CA ASP A 73 12.34 -9.19 2.59
C ASP A 73 13.42 -10.23 2.93
N THR A 74 13.43 -10.74 4.16
CA THR A 74 14.36 -11.82 4.55
C THR A 74 13.99 -13.13 3.82
N ALA A 75 14.85 -14.15 3.91
CA ALA A 75 14.54 -15.48 3.39
C ALA A 75 13.29 -16.08 4.05
N ASN A 76 13.03 -15.75 5.33
CA ASN A 76 11.86 -16.18 6.09
C ASN A 76 10.67 -15.25 5.96
N LYS A 77 10.80 -14.18 5.18
CA LYS A 77 9.76 -13.18 4.92
C LYS A 77 9.33 -12.43 6.19
N ASP A 78 10.28 -12.12 7.06
CA ASP A 78 10.02 -11.54 8.38
C ASP A 78 9.33 -10.17 8.32
N LEU A 79 9.62 -9.34 7.29
CA LEU A 79 8.92 -8.07 7.11
C LEU A 79 7.44 -8.31 6.80
N SER A 80 7.14 -9.15 5.81
CA SER A 80 5.76 -9.42 5.42
C SER A 80 4.98 -10.22 6.46
N ASN A 81 5.63 -11.10 7.23
CA ASN A 81 5.05 -11.72 8.42
C ASN A 81 4.71 -10.67 9.50
N GLY A 82 5.52 -9.61 9.62
CA GLY A 82 5.19 -8.40 10.40
C GLY A 82 4.15 -7.48 9.74
N GLY A 83 3.66 -7.84 8.55
CA GLY A 83 2.74 -7.07 7.71
C GLY A 83 3.35 -5.82 7.07
N TRP A 84 4.68 -5.72 7.07
CA TRP A 84 5.45 -4.65 6.43
C TRP A 84 5.97 -5.09 5.05
N PHE A 85 6.11 -4.13 4.15
CA PHE A 85 6.65 -4.35 2.82
C PHE A 85 7.57 -3.20 2.43
N ALA A 86 8.77 -3.51 1.96
CA ALA A 86 9.69 -2.56 1.34
C ALA A 86 9.77 -2.84 -0.16
N ARG A 87 9.64 -1.80 -0.98
CA ARG A 87 9.62 -1.90 -2.44
C ARG A 87 10.40 -0.78 -3.08
N ILE A 88 11.14 -1.12 -4.12
CA ILE A 88 11.80 -0.18 -5.03
C ILE A 88 11.11 -0.27 -6.39
N ARG A 89 10.78 0.88 -6.97
CA ARG A 89 10.28 0.99 -8.34
C ARG A 89 11.11 1.95 -9.16
N LYS A 90 11.38 1.59 -10.41
CA LYS A 90 11.88 2.49 -11.44
C LYS A 90 10.84 2.59 -12.54
N LYS A 91 10.27 3.78 -12.72
CA LYS A 91 9.31 4.06 -13.80
C LYS A 91 10.05 4.68 -14.97
N GLU A 92 9.71 4.28 -16.19
CA GLU A 92 10.38 4.70 -17.42
C GLU A 92 10.49 6.23 -17.55
N PHE A 93 9.45 6.96 -17.15
CA PHE A 93 9.40 8.42 -17.25
C PHE A 93 9.77 9.15 -15.95
N SER A 94 10.14 8.42 -14.89
CA SER A 94 10.58 9.00 -13.62
C SER A 94 12.09 9.20 -13.61
N LYS A 95 12.55 10.36 -13.13
CA LYS A 95 13.98 10.62 -12.90
C LYS A 95 14.54 9.73 -11.78
N ASP A 96 13.81 9.60 -10.69
CA ASP A 96 14.26 8.95 -9.46
C ASP A 96 13.61 7.57 -9.27
N PHE A 97 14.15 6.79 -8.33
CA PHE A 97 13.50 5.62 -7.78
C PHE A 97 12.38 6.03 -6.82
N GLU A 98 11.25 5.32 -6.87
CA GLU A 98 10.21 5.38 -5.86
C GLU A 98 10.44 4.25 -4.85
N LEU A 99 10.73 4.62 -3.60
CA LEU A 99 10.75 3.69 -2.48
C LEU A 99 9.39 3.73 -1.78
N THR A 100 8.85 2.57 -1.41
CA THR A 100 7.61 2.49 -0.65
C THR A 100 7.81 1.54 0.54
N TYR A 101 7.50 2.04 1.73
CA TYR A 101 7.33 1.25 2.94
C TYR A 101 5.85 1.20 3.26
N LYS A 102 5.25 0.01 3.29
CA LYS A 102 3.81 -0.15 3.47
C LYS A 102 3.53 -1.14 4.59
N LYS A 103 2.70 -0.74 5.56
CA LYS A 103 2.10 -1.61 6.56
C LYS A 103 0.69 -1.97 6.13
N ARG A 104 0.31 -3.24 6.27
CA ARG A 104 -1.05 -3.71 6.00
C ARG A 104 -1.73 -4.19 7.28
N TYR A 105 -3.04 -3.96 7.31
CA TYR A 105 -3.98 -4.45 8.32
C TYR A 105 -5.17 -5.08 7.58
N PRO A 106 -5.38 -6.40 7.73
CA PRO A 106 -6.55 -7.04 7.13
C PRO A 106 -7.84 -6.48 7.76
N ILE A 107 -8.86 -6.24 6.93
CA ILE A 107 -10.18 -5.82 7.42
C ILE A 107 -11.06 -7.05 7.53
N GLN A 108 -11.49 -7.37 8.76
CA GLN A 108 -12.40 -8.48 9.03
C GLN A 108 -13.85 -7.99 8.89
N ASN A 109 -14.70 -8.81 8.27
CA ASN A 109 -16.14 -8.55 8.11
C ASN A 109 -16.49 -7.19 7.47
N GLY A 110 -15.56 -6.60 6.71
CA GLY A 110 -15.73 -5.29 6.08
C GLY A 110 -15.67 -4.08 7.04
N VAL A 111 -15.34 -4.27 8.32
CA VAL A 111 -15.33 -3.20 9.33
C VAL A 111 -14.02 -2.41 9.29
N ILE A 112 -14.00 -1.33 8.51
CA ILE A 112 -12.81 -0.47 8.33
C ILE A 112 -12.33 0.13 9.67
N GLN A 113 -13.27 0.51 10.53
CA GLN A 113 -12.96 1.19 11.79
C GLN A 113 -12.10 0.34 12.73
N ASP A 114 -12.28 -0.98 12.74
CA ASP A 114 -11.49 -1.88 13.60
C ASP A 114 -10.02 -1.89 13.17
N ALA A 115 -9.76 -1.96 11.86
CA ALA A 115 -8.40 -1.87 11.33
C ALA A 115 -7.76 -0.50 11.62
N LEU A 116 -8.52 0.59 11.54
CA LEU A 116 -8.05 1.94 11.89
C LEU A 116 -7.73 2.08 13.38
N VAL A 117 -8.51 1.43 14.27
CA VAL A 117 -8.24 1.39 15.71
C VAL A 117 -6.97 0.62 16.01
N VAL A 118 -6.73 -0.51 15.34
CA VAL A 118 -5.47 -1.26 15.45
C VAL A 118 -4.30 -0.41 14.96
N ALA A 119 -4.40 0.18 13.76
CA ALA A 119 -3.35 1.04 13.22
C ALA A 119 -3.03 2.22 14.16
N LYS A 120 -4.05 2.84 14.78
CA LYS A 120 -3.85 3.89 15.79
C LYS A 120 -3.10 3.39 17.02
N LYS A 121 -3.40 2.20 17.54
CA LYS A 121 -2.66 1.59 18.67
C LYS A 121 -1.19 1.36 18.32
N ASP A 122 -0.94 1.02 17.05
CA ASP A 122 0.40 0.87 16.47
C ASP A 122 1.06 2.21 16.11
N GLY A 123 0.42 3.33 16.48
CA GLY A 123 0.93 4.69 16.35
C GLY A 123 0.64 5.35 15.01
N PHE A 124 -0.24 4.82 14.17
CA PHE A 124 -0.71 5.45 12.93
C PHE A 124 -2.04 6.16 13.18
N ASP A 125 -1.96 7.43 13.53
CA ASP A 125 -3.11 8.26 13.89
C ASP A 125 -3.19 9.52 13.01
N SER A 126 -4.20 10.35 13.24
CA SER A 126 -4.46 11.57 12.48
C SER A 126 -3.35 12.63 12.58
N LYS A 127 -2.37 12.46 13.48
CA LYS A 127 -1.20 13.36 13.63
C LYS A 127 0.03 12.80 12.90
N THR A 128 -0.08 11.62 12.30
CA THR A 128 0.99 11.02 11.49
C THR A 128 0.96 11.64 10.09
N ASP A 129 1.89 12.54 9.82
CA ASP A 129 1.94 13.36 8.60
C ASP A 129 2.67 12.70 7.43
N ASN A 130 3.61 11.79 7.71
CA ASN A 130 4.47 11.15 6.71
C ASN A 130 3.98 9.77 6.26
N TYR A 131 2.75 9.38 6.63
CA TYR A 131 2.10 8.19 6.12
C TYR A 131 0.72 8.52 5.53
N GLU A 132 0.36 7.81 4.48
CA GLU A 132 -0.95 7.89 3.82
C GLU A 132 -1.74 6.61 4.13
N ALA A 133 -2.99 6.76 4.57
CA ALA A 133 -3.92 5.66 4.74
C ALA A 133 -4.77 5.44 3.47
N GLU A 134 -4.92 4.19 3.05
CA GLU A 134 -5.66 3.78 1.85
C GLU A 134 -6.35 2.44 2.11
N ILE A 135 -7.63 2.33 1.77
CA ILE A 135 -8.36 1.06 1.71
C ILE A 135 -8.13 0.46 0.33
N ASP A 136 -7.31 -0.59 0.27
CA ASP A 136 -7.22 -1.46 -0.89
C ASP A 136 -8.48 -2.34 -0.93
N TRP A 137 -9.37 -2.11 -1.89
CA TRP A 137 -10.65 -2.83 -2.02
C TRP A 137 -10.65 -3.73 -3.24
N GLY A 138 -10.49 -5.03 -3.00
CA GLY A 138 -10.49 -6.09 -3.99
C GLY A 138 -11.90 -6.56 -4.43
N PHE A 139 -11.99 -7.80 -4.90
CA PHE A 139 -13.23 -8.47 -5.29
C PHE A 139 -14.10 -8.87 -4.08
N GLU A 140 -13.52 -9.32 -2.98
CA GLU A 140 -14.27 -9.54 -1.72
C GLU A 140 -13.60 -8.82 -0.55
N LYS A 141 -12.27 -8.85 -0.52
CA LYS A 141 -11.49 -8.37 0.62
C LYS A 141 -11.23 -6.87 0.56
N LYS A 142 -11.27 -6.24 1.73
CA LYS A 142 -10.70 -4.92 2.00
C LYS A 142 -9.42 -5.09 2.83
N THR A 143 -8.42 -4.25 2.58
CA THR A 143 -7.21 -4.16 3.41
C THR A 143 -6.89 -2.70 3.66
N LEU A 144 -6.64 -2.34 4.91
CA LEU A 144 -6.09 -1.03 5.23
C LEU A 144 -4.57 -1.06 4.98
N SER A 145 -4.11 -0.19 4.09
CA SER A 145 -2.71 0.04 3.77
C SER A 145 -2.28 1.39 4.31
N ILE A 146 -1.21 1.41 5.11
CA ILE A 146 -0.56 2.63 5.58
C ILE A 146 0.80 2.72 4.89
N SER A 147 1.02 3.75 4.07
CA SER A 147 2.20 3.82 3.20
C SER A 147 3.04 5.07 3.42
N ASN A 148 4.34 4.91 3.36
CA ASN A 148 5.34 5.97 3.39
C ASN A 148 6.17 5.86 2.11
N LYS A 149 6.02 6.84 1.21
CA LYS A 149 6.72 6.91 -0.07
C LYS A 149 7.92 7.85 0.05
N LYS A 150 9.04 7.49 -0.56
CA LYS A 150 10.27 8.28 -0.61
C LYS A 150 10.83 8.29 -2.02
N SER A 151 11.49 9.38 -2.39
CA SER A 151 12.30 9.45 -3.62
C SER A 151 13.76 9.12 -3.30
N TYR A 152 14.43 8.43 -4.21
CA TYR A 152 15.87 8.19 -4.14
C TYR A 152 16.51 8.42 -5.51
N SER A 153 17.64 9.12 -5.56
CA SER A 153 18.27 9.48 -6.83
C SER A 153 18.67 8.24 -7.63
N ALA A 154 18.26 8.18 -8.90
CA ALA A 154 18.69 7.13 -9.83
C ALA A 154 19.91 7.54 -10.67
N LYS A 155 20.72 8.49 -10.20
CA LYS A 155 21.93 8.91 -10.91
C LYS A 155 22.89 7.72 -11.06
N GLY A 156 23.31 7.45 -12.29
CA GLY A 156 24.18 6.32 -12.61
C GLY A 156 23.45 5.04 -13.00
N TYR A 157 22.12 5.02 -13.00
CA TYR A 157 21.30 3.91 -13.45
C TYR A 157 20.68 4.19 -14.82
N GLY A 158 20.45 3.15 -15.62
CA GLY A 158 19.65 3.22 -16.85
C GLY A 158 18.16 3.50 -16.58
N VAL A 159 17.39 3.66 -17.66
CA VAL A 159 15.99 4.10 -17.61
C VAL A 159 15.09 3.17 -16.78
N LEU A 160 15.35 1.86 -16.80
CA LEU A 160 14.60 0.86 -16.05
C LEU A 160 15.49 -0.02 -15.17
N ASP A 161 16.77 0.31 -15.04
CA ASP A 161 17.71 -0.47 -14.23
C ASP A 161 17.33 -0.35 -12.76
N LEU A 162 17.34 -1.48 -12.06
CA LEU A 162 17.17 -1.54 -10.61
C LEU A 162 18.52 -1.78 -9.92
N PRO A 163 18.66 -1.34 -8.66
CA PRO A 163 19.85 -1.64 -7.87
C PRO A 163 20.00 -3.15 -7.65
N ASN A 164 21.24 -3.61 -7.65
CA ASN A 164 21.60 -4.93 -7.14
C ASN A 164 21.24 -5.04 -5.64
N GLU A 165 21.34 -6.24 -5.08
CA GLU A 165 20.90 -6.51 -3.70
C GLU A 165 21.55 -5.57 -2.67
N ARG A 166 22.88 -5.41 -2.69
CA ARG A 166 23.59 -4.57 -1.72
C ARG A 166 23.18 -3.10 -1.83
N ASP A 167 23.10 -2.58 -3.05
CA ASP A 167 22.69 -1.20 -3.28
C ASP A 167 21.21 -0.99 -2.91
N ALA A 168 20.36 -1.98 -3.16
CA ALA A 168 18.96 -1.97 -2.80
C ALA A 168 18.78 -1.94 -1.27
N GLN A 169 19.48 -2.81 -0.53
CA GLN A 169 19.50 -2.84 0.93
C GLN A 169 19.94 -1.48 1.49
N ASN A 170 21.06 -0.92 1.00
CA ASN A 170 21.55 0.39 1.43
C ASN A 170 20.52 1.49 1.17
N MET A 171 19.92 1.50 -0.02
CA MET A 171 18.92 2.48 -0.43
C MET A 171 17.69 2.49 0.48
N VAL A 172 17.15 1.31 0.82
CA VAL A 172 15.98 1.21 1.69
C VAL A 172 16.29 1.41 3.17
N VAL A 173 17.51 1.08 3.62
CA VAL A 173 17.93 1.39 4.99
C VAL A 173 18.14 2.91 5.17
N GLU A 174 18.76 3.59 4.20
CA GLU A 174 19.02 5.03 4.28
C GLU A 174 17.72 5.86 4.37
N LYS A 175 16.64 5.40 3.72
CA LYS A 175 15.33 6.07 3.73
C LYS A 175 14.31 5.41 4.66
N LEU A 176 14.74 4.52 5.54
CA LEU A 176 13.87 3.73 6.42
C LEU A 176 13.07 4.65 7.38
N PRO A 177 11.74 4.57 7.39
CA PRO A 177 10.96 5.40 8.30
C PRO A 177 11.00 4.86 9.73
N GLY A 178 11.02 5.79 10.70
CA GLY A 178 11.22 5.46 12.11
C GLY A 178 10.20 4.49 12.72
N LYS A 179 8.93 4.52 12.29
CA LYS A 179 7.90 3.58 12.78
C LYS A 179 8.18 2.14 12.34
N MET A 180 8.62 1.93 11.09
CA MET A 180 9.06 0.62 10.63
C MET A 180 10.35 0.18 11.35
N ASN A 181 11.31 1.10 11.53
CA ASN A 181 12.56 0.75 12.20
C ASN A 181 12.39 0.33 13.68
N LYS A 182 11.27 0.73 14.31
CA LYS A 182 10.98 0.47 15.73
C LYS A 182 9.78 -0.45 15.92
N TRP A 183 9.45 -1.27 14.92
CA TRP A 183 8.19 -2.02 14.90
C TRP A 183 8.06 -3.02 16.05
N LEU A 184 8.94 -4.04 16.11
CA LEU A 184 8.95 -5.02 17.20
C LEU A 184 9.92 -4.64 18.32
N TYR A 185 11.06 -4.07 17.95
CA TYR A 185 12.07 -3.54 18.85
C TYR A 185 12.89 -2.46 18.11
N THR A 186 13.72 -1.72 18.83
CA THR A 186 14.60 -0.71 18.25
C THR A 186 15.53 -1.34 17.21
N ASN A 187 15.57 -0.77 16.00
CA ASN A 187 16.36 -1.22 14.84
C ASN A 187 15.84 -2.48 14.14
N TRP A 188 14.66 -2.98 14.50
CA TRP A 188 14.06 -4.15 13.85
C TRP A 188 14.02 -4.02 12.32
N GLY A 189 13.50 -2.90 11.81
CA GLY A 189 13.36 -2.70 10.37
C GLY A 189 14.70 -2.65 9.64
N GLU A 190 15.71 -2.03 10.24
CA GLU A 190 17.06 -1.98 9.70
C GLU A 190 17.70 -3.37 9.65
N GLU A 191 17.60 -4.14 10.74
CA GLU A 191 18.12 -5.51 10.79
C GLU A 191 17.47 -6.40 9.71
N MET A 192 16.15 -6.37 9.59
CA MET A 192 15.43 -7.15 8.57
C MET A 192 15.82 -6.73 7.14
N LEU A 193 16.02 -5.44 6.89
CA LEU A 193 16.40 -4.95 5.56
C LEU A 193 17.87 -5.22 5.24
N ARG A 194 18.77 -5.24 6.22
CA ARG A 194 20.18 -5.61 6.01
C ARG A 194 20.37 -7.10 5.71
N ASP A 195 19.51 -7.95 6.25
CA ASP A 195 19.47 -9.40 5.98
C ASP A 195 18.54 -9.77 4.80
N SER A 196 17.89 -8.78 4.19
CA SER A 196 16.92 -9.02 3.12
C SER A 196 17.56 -9.45 1.80
N ARG A 197 16.79 -10.15 0.98
CA ARG A 197 17.12 -10.47 -0.41
C ARG A 197 16.11 -9.84 -1.35
N ILE A 198 16.48 -9.74 -2.62
CA ILE A 198 15.55 -9.27 -3.66
C ILE A 198 14.49 -10.34 -3.96
N TYR A 199 13.22 -9.93 -3.97
CA TYR A 199 12.10 -10.65 -4.57
C TYR A 199 11.59 -9.90 -5.80
N GLY A 200 11.28 -10.64 -6.86
CA GLY A 200 11.27 -10.11 -8.23
C GLY A 200 12.67 -10.16 -8.85
N PRO A 201 13.05 -9.22 -9.75
CA PRO A 201 12.28 -8.07 -10.22
C PRO A 201 11.21 -8.44 -11.26
N VAL A 202 10.20 -7.58 -11.40
CA VAL A 202 9.15 -7.70 -12.44
C VAL A 202 9.10 -6.42 -13.25
N LEU A 203 9.15 -6.57 -14.57
CA LEU A 203 8.86 -5.49 -15.51
C LEU A 203 7.36 -5.53 -15.87
N MET A 204 6.61 -4.58 -15.35
CA MET A 204 5.17 -4.46 -15.60
C MET A 204 4.87 -3.32 -16.57
N LYS A 205 3.69 -3.38 -17.18
CA LYS A 205 3.15 -2.30 -18.02
C LYS A 205 1.95 -1.67 -17.32
N ARG A 206 1.85 -0.35 -17.37
CA ARG A 206 0.67 0.40 -16.93
C ARG A 206 0.08 1.22 -18.08
N TYR A 207 -1.16 0.91 -18.42
CA TYR A 207 -2.01 1.74 -19.27
C TYR A 207 -2.80 2.69 -18.38
N THR A 208 -2.91 3.96 -18.76
CA THR A 208 -3.67 4.98 -18.01
C THR A 208 -4.74 5.55 -18.91
N GLY A 209 -5.98 5.56 -18.44
CA GLY A 209 -7.14 6.08 -19.17
C GLY A 209 -8.26 6.43 -18.20
N GLU A 210 -9.49 6.22 -18.61
CA GLU A 210 -10.69 6.62 -17.87
C GLU A 210 -11.80 5.56 -17.96
N PHE A 211 -12.56 5.42 -16.87
CA PHE A 211 -13.81 4.67 -16.80
C PHE A 211 -14.81 5.46 -15.96
N GLU A 212 -15.99 5.73 -16.51
CA GLU A 212 -17.05 6.50 -15.83
C GLU A 212 -16.50 7.81 -15.20
N ASN A 213 -15.76 8.58 -16.02
CA ASN A 213 -15.07 9.83 -15.62
C ASN A 213 -14.08 9.68 -14.45
N SER A 214 -13.55 8.48 -14.24
CA SER A 214 -12.55 8.17 -13.21
C SER A 214 -11.26 7.80 -13.88
N LYS A 215 -10.17 8.48 -13.51
CA LYS A 215 -8.83 8.05 -13.89
C LYS A 215 -8.63 6.59 -13.47
N THR A 216 -8.36 5.75 -14.46
CA THR A 216 -8.29 4.31 -14.31
C THR A 216 -6.97 3.81 -14.87
N ASN A 217 -6.35 2.87 -14.17
CA ASN A 217 -5.13 2.21 -14.63
C ASN A 217 -5.45 0.75 -14.95
N ILE A 218 -4.83 0.23 -16.01
CA ILE A 218 -4.72 -1.21 -16.25
C ILE A 218 -3.26 -1.59 -16.10
N GLU A 219 -2.97 -2.52 -15.21
CA GLU A 219 -1.63 -3.00 -14.95
C GLU A 219 -1.48 -4.45 -15.40
N VAL A 220 -0.48 -4.72 -16.25
CA VAL A 220 -0.15 -6.07 -16.74
C VAL A 220 1.15 -6.54 -16.10
N TRP A 221 1.08 -7.62 -15.33
CA TRP A 221 2.19 -8.17 -14.56
C TRP A 221 2.54 -9.59 -15.05
N PRO A 222 3.66 -9.77 -15.77
CA PRO A 222 4.20 -11.09 -16.09
C PRO A 222 4.90 -11.65 -14.85
N LEU A 223 4.26 -12.58 -14.14
CA LEU A 223 4.75 -13.12 -12.87
C LEU A 223 5.41 -14.50 -13.01
N SER A 224 5.06 -15.26 -14.05
CA SER A 224 5.65 -16.58 -14.30
C SER A 224 5.82 -16.84 -15.80
N ASN A 225 6.40 -17.99 -16.15
CA ASN A 225 6.63 -18.42 -17.54
C ASN A 225 6.38 -19.94 -17.69
N THR A 226 5.22 -20.37 -17.22
CA THR A 226 4.70 -21.73 -17.33
C THR A 226 4.23 -22.07 -18.75
N GLY A 227 3.95 -21.03 -19.56
CA GLY A 227 3.38 -21.16 -20.90
C GLY A 227 1.86 -21.05 -20.94
N LYS A 228 1.19 -20.96 -19.78
CA LYS A 228 -0.25 -20.73 -19.66
C LYS A 228 -0.52 -19.28 -19.27
N ILE A 229 -1.29 -18.56 -20.10
CA ILE A 229 -1.51 -17.12 -19.94
C ILE A 229 -2.15 -16.77 -18.59
N GLU A 230 -3.07 -17.61 -18.12
CA GLU A 230 -3.79 -17.47 -16.86
C GLU A 230 -2.93 -17.67 -15.60
N GLU A 231 -1.79 -18.37 -15.73
CA GLU A 231 -0.80 -18.59 -14.66
C GLU A 231 0.39 -17.60 -14.79
N ASP A 232 0.71 -17.19 -16.02
CA ASP A 232 1.84 -16.32 -16.34
C ASP A 232 1.56 -14.84 -16.04
N PHE A 233 0.29 -14.42 -16.10
CA PHE A 233 -0.10 -13.02 -16.00
C PHE A 233 -1.07 -12.73 -14.87
N VAL A 234 -0.85 -11.59 -14.23
CA VAL A 234 -1.86 -10.93 -13.40
C VAL A 234 -2.17 -9.58 -14.02
N ILE A 235 -3.45 -9.37 -14.29
CA ILE A 235 -3.94 -8.13 -14.87
C ILE A 235 -4.92 -7.51 -13.89
N GLU A 236 -4.68 -6.26 -13.52
CA GLU A 236 -5.53 -5.51 -12.60
C GLU A 236 -6.01 -4.23 -13.27
N VAL A 237 -7.28 -3.91 -13.09
CA VAL A 237 -7.81 -2.58 -13.30
C VAL A 237 -8.03 -1.89 -11.96
N SER A 238 -7.63 -0.63 -11.83
CA SER A 238 -7.80 0.12 -10.60
C SER A 238 -8.16 1.59 -10.80
N PHE A 239 -8.90 2.14 -9.83
CA PHE A 239 -9.17 3.58 -9.71
C PHE A 239 -9.11 3.98 -8.23
N LYS A 240 -8.96 5.29 -7.97
CA LYS A 240 -8.90 5.85 -6.62
C LYS A 240 -9.95 6.92 -6.39
N THR A 241 -10.42 7.04 -5.14
CA THR A 241 -11.30 8.12 -4.66
C THR A 241 -11.08 8.33 -3.17
N ASN A 242 -11.51 9.48 -2.64
CA ASN A 242 -11.42 9.78 -1.21
C ASN A 242 -12.71 9.45 -0.44
N GLU A 243 -13.77 9.01 -1.12
CA GLU A 243 -15.08 8.75 -0.52
C GLU A 243 -15.50 7.28 -0.66
N GLU A 244 -15.92 6.67 0.45
CA GLU A 244 -16.34 5.26 0.46
C GLU A 244 -17.58 5.01 -0.39
N SER A 245 -18.55 5.92 -0.36
CA SER A 245 -19.79 5.84 -1.15
C SER A 245 -19.48 5.80 -2.65
N ILE A 246 -18.63 6.71 -3.13
CA ILE A 246 -18.18 6.76 -4.52
C ILE A 246 -17.37 5.50 -4.87
N ALA A 247 -16.50 5.04 -3.96
CA ALA A 247 -15.73 3.81 -4.17
C ALA A 247 -16.66 2.61 -4.38
N LYS A 248 -17.68 2.47 -3.53
CA LYS A 248 -18.67 1.40 -3.61
C LYS A 248 -19.45 1.44 -4.91
N GLU A 249 -20.05 2.59 -5.25
CA GLU A 249 -20.86 2.77 -6.46
C GLU A 249 -20.03 2.45 -7.72
N LYS A 250 -18.87 3.09 -7.87
CA LYS A 250 -18.02 2.89 -9.05
C LYS A 250 -17.46 1.48 -9.14
N ARG A 251 -17.22 0.82 -8.00
CA ARG A 251 -16.81 -0.58 -7.97
C ARG A 251 -17.91 -1.50 -8.47
N GLU A 252 -19.15 -1.30 -8.06
CA GLU A 252 -20.30 -2.07 -8.54
C GLU A 252 -20.49 -1.90 -10.05
N LEU A 253 -20.36 -0.66 -10.56
CA LEU A 253 -20.39 -0.37 -12.00
C LEU A 253 -19.26 -1.06 -12.76
N LEU A 254 -18.03 -0.99 -12.24
CA LEU A 254 -16.87 -1.62 -12.86
C LEU A 254 -17.01 -3.14 -12.87
N MET A 255 -17.39 -3.75 -11.74
CA MET A 255 -17.64 -5.20 -11.66
C MET A 255 -18.68 -5.64 -12.69
N LYS A 256 -19.83 -4.97 -12.75
CA LYS A 256 -20.90 -5.29 -13.69
C LYS A 256 -20.43 -5.20 -15.15
N SER A 257 -19.68 -4.15 -15.49
CA SER A 257 -19.13 -3.99 -16.85
C SER A 257 -18.17 -5.13 -17.21
N LEU A 258 -17.26 -5.48 -16.29
CA LEU A 258 -16.30 -6.56 -16.48
C LEU A 258 -16.98 -7.94 -16.58
N GLU A 259 -18.03 -8.19 -15.79
CA GLU A 259 -18.82 -9.43 -15.84
C GLU A 259 -19.56 -9.57 -17.17
N GLN A 260 -20.24 -8.51 -17.62
CA GLN A 260 -20.97 -8.52 -18.90
C GLN A 260 -20.06 -8.79 -20.10
N LYS A 261 -18.80 -8.37 -20.02
CA LYS A 261 -17.79 -8.61 -21.05
C LYS A 261 -17.05 -9.94 -20.89
N GLY A 262 -17.31 -10.67 -19.80
CA GLY A 262 -16.60 -11.91 -19.48
C GLY A 262 -15.15 -11.72 -19.03
N TRP A 263 -14.74 -10.48 -18.74
CA TRP A 263 -13.36 -10.11 -18.39
C TRP A 263 -13.05 -10.25 -16.91
N LEU A 264 -14.06 -10.18 -16.02
CA LEU A 264 -13.84 -10.25 -14.58
C LEU A 264 -13.24 -11.60 -14.17
N LEU A 265 -12.16 -11.55 -13.40
CA LEU A 265 -11.63 -12.69 -12.65
C LEU A 265 -12.05 -12.52 -11.17
N PRO A 266 -13.08 -13.24 -10.69
CA PRO A 266 -13.67 -13.05 -9.36
C PRO A 266 -12.79 -13.66 -8.27
N LYS A 267 -11.62 -13.06 -8.04
CA LYS A 267 -10.68 -13.46 -6.99
C LYS A 267 -9.97 -12.23 -6.43
N ASP A 268 -9.62 -12.30 -5.15
CA ASP A 268 -8.67 -11.38 -4.55
C ASP A 268 -7.24 -11.86 -4.73
N SER A 269 -6.31 -10.93 -4.97
CA SER A 269 -4.89 -11.22 -4.92
C SER A 269 -4.09 -9.98 -4.59
N LEU A 270 -3.16 -10.08 -3.64
CA LEU A 270 -2.13 -9.06 -3.47
C LEU A 270 -0.92 -9.44 -4.32
N LYS A 271 -0.53 -8.58 -5.25
CA LYS A 271 0.64 -8.81 -6.14
C LYS A 271 1.91 -9.14 -5.36
N THR A 272 2.08 -8.54 -4.19
CA THR A 272 3.24 -8.78 -3.33
C THR A 272 3.30 -10.22 -2.85
N GLU A 273 2.15 -10.83 -2.51
CA GLU A 273 2.12 -12.24 -2.09
C GLU A 273 2.51 -13.16 -3.23
N LEU A 274 2.08 -12.85 -4.46
CA LEU A 274 2.44 -13.62 -5.65
C LEU A 274 3.93 -13.50 -6.02
N ILE A 275 4.51 -12.30 -5.89
CA ILE A 275 5.94 -12.07 -6.19
C ILE A 275 6.86 -12.72 -5.13
N PHE A 276 6.34 -12.99 -3.93
CA PHE A 276 7.10 -13.61 -2.85
C PHE A 276 7.09 -15.14 -2.91
N GLN A 277 6.35 -15.74 -3.85
CA GLN A 277 6.30 -17.20 -4.04
C GLN A 277 7.62 -17.74 -4.57
#